data_AF-A0A662QUV9-F1
#
_entry.id   AF-A0A662QUV9-F1
#
_cell.length_a   1.000
_cell.length_b   1.000
_cell.length_c   1.000
_cell.angle_alpha   90.00
_cell.angle_beta   90.00
_cell.angle_gamma   90.00
#
_symmetry.space_group_name_H-M   'P 1'
#
loop_
_entity.id
_entity.type
_entity.pdbx_description
1 polymer ?
#
loop_
_entity_poly.entity_id
_entity_poly.type
_entity_poly.pdbx_seq_one_letter_code
_entity_poly.pdbx_strand_id
1 'polypeptide(L)'
;MKLRNFTDNSKKELILALKKQHVKDKKQLWLDLAKRLNKASRNMPAVNLKKIEQNTKENDIVIVAGKILSDGELSKKITLCSFNASESALDKIKEANCKYIGFDELMKLKKLNNVKIMA
;
A
#
# COMPACT_ATOMS: atom_id res chain seq x y z
N MET A 1 2.04 20.65 -4.31
CA MET A 1 2.97 19.87 -3.46
C MET A 1 4.32 19.78 -4.18
N LYS A 2 5.42 20.19 -3.55
CA LYS A 2 6.77 20.02 -4.12
C LYS A 2 7.24 18.57 -3.86
N LEU A 3 7.82 17.91 -4.87
CA LEU A 3 8.46 16.61 -4.70
C LEU A 3 9.74 16.80 -3.89
N ARG A 4 9.99 15.90 -2.95
CA ARG A 4 11.25 15.91 -2.21
C ARG A 4 12.39 15.43 -3.11
N ASN A 5 13.63 15.83 -2.82
CA ASN A 5 14.79 15.24 -3.48
C ASN A 5 14.95 13.79 -3.02
N PHE A 6 14.35 12.86 -3.77
CA PHE A 6 14.65 11.44 -3.63
C PHE A 6 15.92 11.13 -4.41
N THR A 7 16.83 10.42 -3.75
CA THR A 7 17.97 9.75 -4.40
C THR A 7 17.49 8.61 -5.28
N ASP A 8 16.36 8.01 -4.93
CA ASP A 8 15.77 6.85 -5.61
C ASP A 8 14.78 7.27 -6.71
N ASN A 9 15.08 6.92 -7.96
CA ASN A 9 14.27 7.32 -9.12
C ASN A 9 12.92 6.58 -9.17
N SER A 10 12.91 5.30 -8.79
CA SER A 10 11.73 4.42 -8.79
C SER A 10 10.59 4.99 -7.93
N LYS A 11 10.94 5.56 -6.77
CA LYS A 11 9.97 6.17 -5.87
C LYS A 11 9.37 7.46 -6.43
N LYS A 12 10.16 8.28 -7.14
CA LYS A 12 9.64 9.49 -7.83
C LYS A 12 8.65 9.10 -8.91
N GLU A 13 8.97 8.09 -9.72
CA GLU A 13 8.12 7.62 -10.81
C GLU A 13 6.77 7.11 -10.31
N LEU A 14 6.77 6.33 -9.22
CA LEU A 14 5.55 5.87 -8.56
C LEU A 14 4.67 7.04 -8.08
N ILE A 15 5.26 8.05 -7.43
CA ILE A 15 4.52 9.24 -6.96
C ILE A 15 3.90 10.00 -8.14
N LEU A 16 4.63 10.12 -9.26
CA LEU A 16 4.13 10.72 -10.50
C LEU A 16 3.00 9.90 -11.12
N ALA A 17 3.12 8.59 -11.16
CA ALA A 17 2.09 7.68 -11.67
C ALA A 17 0.79 7.78 -10.84
N LEU A 18 0.91 7.75 -9.50
CA LEU A 18 -0.21 7.94 -8.58
C LEU A 18 -0.90 9.30 -8.79
N LYS A 19 -0.12 10.37 -9.02
CA LYS A 19 -0.66 11.69 -9.31
C LYS A 19 -1.42 11.72 -10.65
N LYS A 20 -0.90 11.06 -11.69
CA LYS A 20 -1.60 10.92 -12.98
C LYS A 20 -2.90 10.14 -12.81
N GLN A 21 -2.91 9.08 -11.99
CA GLN A 21 -4.13 8.34 -11.68
C GLN A 21 -5.15 9.19 -10.93
N HIS A 22 -4.70 9.98 -9.95
CA HIS A 22 -5.56 10.92 -9.23
C HIS A 22 -6.28 11.88 -10.17
N VAL A 23 -5.59 12.41 -11.20
CA VAL A 23 -6.21 13.31 -12.18
C VAL A 23 -7.30 12.58 -12.99
N LYS A 24 -7.09 11.30 -13.31
CA LYS A 24 -8.06 10.48 -14.08
C LYS A 24 -9.28 10.07 -13.26
N ASP A 25 -9.05 9.60 -12.03
CA ASP A 25 -10.08 8.97 -11.19
C ASP A 25 -10.70 9.97 -10.19
N LYS A 26 -10.09 11.15 -10.02
CA LYS A 26 -10.45 12.23 -9.06
C LYS A 26 -10.61 11.81 -7.60
N LYS A 27 -10.26 10.57 -7.24
CA LYS A 27 -10.31 10.10 -5.84
C LYS A 27 -9.18 10.72 -5.02
N GLN A 28 -9.55 11.45 -3.96
CA GLN A 28 -8.60 12.05 -3.01
C GLN A 28 -7.66 11.03 -2.35
N LEU A 29 -8.05 9.75 -2.31
CA LEU A 29 -7.24 8.61 -1.84
C LEU A 29 -5.85 8.56 -2.47
N TRP A 30 -5.76 8.75 -3.79
CA TRP A 30 -4.48 8.71 -4.52
C TRP A 30 -3.56 9.87 -4.14
N LEU A 31 -4.14 11.05 -3.91
CA LEU A 31 -3.39 12.23 -3.48
C LEU A 31 -2.87 12.04 -2.05
N ASP A 32 -3.65 11.41 -1.17
CA ASP A 32 -3.24 11.09 0.20
C ASP A 32 -2.11 10.04 0.21
N LEU A 33 -2.23 8.99 -0.59
CA LEU A 33 -1.16 8.00 -0.79
C LEU A 33 0.13 8.63 -1.29
N ALA A 34 0.05 9.45 -2.35
CA ALA A 34 1.20 10.14 -2.90
C ALA A 34 1.85 11.08 -1.87
N LYS A 35 1.05 11.78 -1.07
CA LYS A 35 1.53 12.63 0.03
C LYS A 35 2.28 11.81 1.09
N ARG A 36 1.74 10.66 1.49
CA ARG A 36 2.36 9.76 2.48
C ARG A 36 3.66 9.15 1.96
N LEU A 37 3.67 8.68 0.72
CA LEU A 37 4.88 8.17 0.05
C LEU A 37 5.95 9.26 -0.10
N ASN A 38 5.56 10.53 -0.22
CA ASN A 38 6.48 11.65 -0.29
C ASN A 38 7.21 11.94 1.05
N LYS A 39 6.88 11.23 2.16
CA LYS A 39 7.62 11.32 3.42
C LYS A 39 9.03 10.73 3.30
N ALA A 40 9.92 11.19 4.18
CA ALA A 40 11.27 10.65 4.34
C ALA A 40 11.23 9.16 4.69
N SER A 41 12.22 8.39 4.25
CA SER A 41 12.31 6.95 4.55
C SER A 41 12.27 6.65 6.06
N ARG A 42 12.93 7.49 6.88
CA ARG A 42 12.92 7.37 8.35
C ARG A 42 11.53 7.55 8.98
N ASN A 43 10.63 8.25 8.29
CA ASN A 43 9.24 8.47 8.75
C ASN A 43 8.27 7.59 7.96
N MET A 44 8.77 6.58 7.23
CA MET A 44 7.87 5.62 6.62
C MET A 44 7.24 4.74 7.69
N PRO A 45 5.95 4.47 7.53
CA PRO A 45 5.26 3.55 8.41
C PRO A 45 5.75 2.11 8.21
N ALA A 46 5.91 1.39 9.31
CA ALA A 46 6.03 -0.06 9.33
C ALA A 46 4.75 -0.63 9.93
N VAL A 47 4.05 -1.46 9.16
CA VAL A 47 2.75 -2.00 9.55
C VAL A 47 2.85 -3.51 9.72
N ASN A 48 2.40 -4.00 10.87
CA ASN A 48 2.38 -5.42 11.20
C ASN A 48 1.09 -6.08 10.68
N LEU A 49 1.16 -7.37 10.32
CA LEU A 49 0.00 -8.17 9.89
C LEU A 49 -1.13 -8.14 10.92
N LYS A 50 -0.82 -8.18 12.22
CA LYS A 50 -1.81 -8.06 13.30
C LYS A 50 -2.68 -6.80 13.19
N LYS A 51 -2.05 -5.66 12.86
CA LYS A 51 -2.75 -4.37 12.73
C LYS A 51 -3.63 -4.33 11.47
N ILE A 52 -3.20 -5.03 10.43
CA ILE A 52 -3.96 -5.20 9.20
C ILE A 52 -5.23 -6.01 9.49
N GLU A 53 -5.08 -7.20 10.07
CA GLU A 53 -6.19 -8.10 10.43
C GLU A 53 -7.28 -7.41 11.27
N GLN A 54 -6.88 -6.65 12.30
CA GLN A 54 -7.83 -5.99 13.20
C GLN A 54 -8.68 -4.93 12.50
N ASN A 55 -8.13 -4.27 11.48
CA ASN A 55 -8.80 -3.17 10.80
C ASN A 55 -9.30 -3.58 9.40
N THR A 56 -9.29 -4.85 9.03
CA THR A 56 -9.86 -5.31 7.76
C THR A 56 -11.06 -6.23 7.95
N LYS A 57 -11.89 -6.28 6.91
CA LYS A 57 -12.95 -7.28 6.73
C LYS A 57 -12.63 -8.11 5.49
N GLU A 58 -13.34 -9.21 5.31
CA GLU A 58 -13.17 -10.05 4.12
C GLU A 58 -13.43 -9.24 2.83
N ASN A 59 -12.59 -9.43 1.81
CA ASN A 59 -12.58 -8.68 0.55
C ASN A 59 -12.21 -7.17 0.65
N ASP A 60 -11.70 -6.67 1.78
CA ASP A 60 -11.14 -5.31 1.84
C ASP A 60 -9.82 -5.18 1.06
N ILE A 61 -9.53 -3.95 0.62
CA ILE A 61 -8.26 -3.59 -0.04
C ILE A 61 -7.46 -2.69 0.90
N VAL A 62 -6.30 -3.18 1.35
CA VAL A 62 -5.39 -2.42 2.20
C VAL A 62 -4.19 -1.94 1.42
N ILE A 63 -3.93 -0.65 1.54
CA ILE A 63 -2.78 -0.01 0.92
C ILE A 63 -1.87 0.53 2.02
N VAL A 64 -0.64 0.02 2.07
CA VAL A 64 0.37 0.40 3.03
C VAL A 64 1.39 1.31 2.35
N ALA A 65 1.48 2.57 2.78
CA ALA A 65 2.41 3.56 2.23
C ALA A 65 3.85 3.41 2.75
N GLY A 66 4.28 2.17 3.03
CA GLY A 66 5.55 1.85 3.67
C GLY A 66 5.83 0.34 3.66
N LYS A 67 6.44 -0.16 4.74
CA LYS A 67 6.88 -1.55 4.85
C LYS A 67 5.85 -2.41 5.59
N ILE A 68 5.56 -3.61 5.08
CA ILE A 68 4.82 -4.65 5.82
C ILE A 68 5.81 -5.56 6.55
N LEU A 69 5.53 -5.80 7.83
CA LEU A 69 6.26 -6.71 8.70
C LEU A 69 5.42 -7.95 9.00
N SER A 70 6.07 -9.10 9.19
CA SER A 70 5.45 -10.42 9.40
C SER A 70 4.91 -10.67 10.81
N ASP A 71 4.76 -9.64 11.63
CA ASP A 71 4.34 -9.79 13.02
C ASP A 71 2.81 -9.96 13.13
N GLY A 72 2.38 -11.09 13.68
CA GLY A 72 0.98 -11.51 13.76
C GLY A 72 0.58 -12.59 12.75
N GLU A 73 -0.73 -12.83 12.73
CA GLU A 73 -1.40 -13.83 11.89
C GLU A 73 -2.42 -13.11 10.99
N LEU A 74 -2.73 -13.76 9.87
CA LEU A 74 -3.69 -13.27 8.89
C LEU A 74 -4.63 -14.43 8.54
N SER A 75 -5.90 -14.31 8.91
CA SER A 75 -6.95 -15.31 8.68
C SER A 75 -7.96 -14.88 7.63
N LYS A 76 -8.06 -13.57 7.36
CA LYS A 76 -9.05 -13.02 6.43
C LYS A 76 -8.52 -12.93 5.02
N LYS A 77 -9.35 -13.29 4.03
CA LYS A 77 -9.03 -13.09 2.61
C LYS A 77 -9.12 -11.62 2.24
N ILE A 78 -7.97 -10.96 2.13
CA ILE A 78 -7.86 -9.54 1.77
C ILE A 78 -6.88 -9.33 0.63
N THR A 79 -6.98 -8.15 0.00
CA THR A 79 -6.00 -7.70 -0.99
C THR A 79 -5.07 -6.68 -0.37
N LEU A 80 -3.77 -6.94 -0.42
CA LEU A 80 -2.72 -6.15 0.17
C LEU A 80 -1.86 -5.50 -0.91
N CYS A 81 -1.56 -4.22 -0.73
CA CYS A 81 -0.62 -3.48 -1.56
C CYS A 81 0.34 -2.71 -0.65
N SER A 82 1.64 -2.81 -0.92
CA SER A 82 2.64 -2.07 -0.16
C SER A 82 3.81 -1.61 -1.02
N PHE A 83 4.59 -0.66 -0.50
CA PHE A 83 5.83 -0.24 -1.16
C PHE A 83 6.91 -1.31 -1.00
N ASN A 84 7.02 -1.86 0.20
CA ASN A 84 7.92 -2.97 0.49
C ASN A 84 7.24 -3.96 1.43
N ALA A 85 7.51 -5.24 1.24
CA ALA A 85 7.17 -6.28 2.19
C ALA A 85 8.44 -7.01 2.61
N SER A 86 8.47 -7.53 3.84
CA SER A 86 9.49 -8.50 4.25
C SER A 86 9.21 -9.85 3.59
N GLU A 87 10.24 -10.64 3.32
CA GLU A 87 10.09 -11.98 2.72
C GLU A 87 9.17 -12.87 3.57
N SER A 88 9.39 -12.89 4.89
CA SER A 88 8.52 -13.61 5.84
C SER A 88 7.07 -13.10 5.85
N ALA A 89 6.84 -11.84 5.46
CA ALA A 89 5.48 -11.30 5.37
C ALA A 89 4.80 -11.78 4.09
N LEU A 90 5.55 -11.83 2.97
CA LEU A 90 5.05 -12.39 1.72
C LEU A 90 4.67 -13.87 1.86
N ASP A 91 5.45 -14.63 2.62
CA ASP A 91 5.16 -16.05 2.89
C ASP A 91 3.82 -16.19 3.63
N LYS A 92 3.67 -15.50 4.76
CA LYS A 92 2.41 -15.49 5.53
C LYS A 92 1.20 -15.01 4.72
N ILE A 93 1.37 -14.04 3.82
CA ILE A 93 0.29 -13.56 2.95
C ILE A 93 -0.13 -14.65 1.96
N LYS A 94 0.83 -15.41 1.40
CA LYS A 94 0.55 -16.54 0.51
C LYS A 94 -0.14 -17.68 1.28
N GLU A 95 0.34 -18.00 2.48
CA GLU A 95 -0.26 -19.01 3.37
C GLU A 95 -1.71 -18.64 3.73
N ALA A 96 -1.96 -17.37 4.03
CA ALA A 96 -3.30 -16.83 4.32
C ALA A 96 -4.22 -16.72 3.09
N ASN A 97 -3.81 -17.23 1.93
CA ASN A 97 -4.54 -17.16 0.66
C ASN A 97 -4.95 -15.72 0.27
N CYS A 98 -4.14 -14.74 0.69
CA CYS A 98 -4.37 -13.34 0.42
C CYS A 98 -3.67 -12.90 -0.87
N LYS A 99 -4.24 -11.90 -1.55
CA LYS A 99 -3.65 -11.37 -2.77
C LYS A 99 -2.70 -10.23 -2.44
N TYR A 100 -1.42 -10.41 -2.71
CA TYR A 100 -0.44 -9.32 -2.70
C TYR A 100 -0.29 -8.75 -4.11
N ILE A 101 -0.52 -7.45 -4.28
CA ILE A 101 -0.43 -6.76 -5.57
C ILE A 101 0.44 -5.50 -5.48
N GLY A 102 1.13 -5.20 -6.57
CA GLY A 102 1.91 -3.96 -6.68
C GLY A 102 1.03 -2.72 -6.88
N PHE A 103 1.63 -1.53 -6.73
CA PHE A 103 0.93 -0.28 -7.01
C PHE A 103 0.47 -0.16 -8.48
N ASP A 104 1.22 -0.73 -9.42
CA ASP A 104 0.84 -0.75 -10.85
C ASP A 104 -0.43 -1.55 -11.10
N GLU A 105 -0.54 -2.73 -10.48
CA GLU A 105 -1.72 -3.58 -10.56
C GLU A 105 -2.92 -2.97 -9.81
N LEU A 106 -2.68 -2.37 -8.65
CA LEU A 106 -3.71 -1.64 -7.91
C LEU A 106 -4.25 -0.45 -8.71
N MET A 107 -3.40 0.20 -9.51
CA MET A 107 -3.80 1.27 -10.42
C MET A 107 -4.65 0.75 -11.60
N LYS A 108 -4.42 -0.49 -12.06
CA LYS A 108 -5.24 -1.13 -13.11
C LYS A 108 -6.57 -1.68 -12.58
N LEU A 109 -6.67 -1.97 -11.28
CA LEU A 109 -7.91 -2.42 -10.65
C LEU A 109 -8.98 -1.32 -10.65
N LYS A 110 -10.04 -1.52 -11.44
CA LYS A 110 -11.20 -0.61 -11.54
C LYS A 110 -12.09 -0.59 -10.29
N LYS A 111 -12.08 -1.65 -9.47
CA LYS A 111 -12.94 -1.80 -8.29
C LYS A 111 -12.12 -1.57 -7.02
N LEU A 112 -12.41 -0.47 -6.34
CA LEU A 112 -11.82 -0.06 -5.06
C LEU A 112 -12.94 -0.01 -4.01
N ASN A 113 -13.52 -1.16 -3.67
CA ASN A 113 -14.52 -1.23 -2.61
C ASN A 113 -13.77 -1.31 -1.27
N ASN A 114 -14.08 -0.41 -0.33
CA ASN A 114 -13.47 -0.31 1.01
C ASN A 114 -11.93 -0.27 1.01
N VAL A 115 -11.36 0.82 0.47
CA VAL A 115 -9.91 1.05 0.52
C VAL A 115 -9.50 1.60 1.87
N LYS A 116 -8.61 0.90 2.57
CA LYS A 116 -7.99 1.38 3.80
C LYS A 116 -6.52 1.70 3.59
N ILE A 117 -6.17 2.98 3.77
CA ILE A 117 -4.78 3.43 3.70
C ILE A 117 -4.19 3.35 5.11
N MET A 118 -3.22 2.45 5.28
CA MET A 118 -2.46 2.32 6.51
C MET A 118 -1.09 3.00 6.37
N ALA A 119 -0.79 3.80 7.37
CA ALA A 119 0.52 4.33 7.69
C ALA A 119 0.66 4.24 9.21
#